data_AF-A0A7W2YUN9-F1
#
_entry.id   AF-A0A7W2YUN9-F1
#
_cell.length_a   1.000
_cell.length_b   1.000
_cell.length_c   1.000
_cell.angle_alpha   90.00
_cell.angle_beta   90.00
_cell.angle_gamma   90.00
#
_symmetry.space_group_name_H-M   'P 1'
#
loop_
_entity.id
_entity.type
_entity.pdbx_description
1 polymer ?
#
loop_
_entity_poly.entity_id
_entity_poly.type
_entity_poly.pdbx_seq_one_letter_code
_entity_poly.pdbx_strand_id
1 'polypeptide(L)'
;MILSEDYLQNLLDKTIPQIHSVADCAVVLEGSIAEGFGNSSSDIDFLLISDSDADLPTMPSLLFLDGRRVEVRTRSVRQLAEQFSAVTADTRDHVGAVPEDLLNRCQRLLRSFPLRNPDLVAKVKGLMSLDDFQDTMREWWAHHARQSIRYALALRELGQEDEAAAWTEAGLIQAVKSWAAGRGETYLEPKWLPMQLDRIGDQPLCDRYRALASLEASGLGTAEYITAGVRLTADLGVAGAEPDPERITVARAAGVTTWQTGDRVHVVRDKQDVFVLGDRAARAWRSVVFGRPLGSVVAVADASGAPQAGPQIAQFLRFGLVKAAWKGEGPIVPAMPLAAPSGPVTPPPSIARPIVTVGGAAVGGAEGIDLVPMPARRFSAAAMTLVWSNVLVENAREDLTGALDREQWSVAELSARRILRAALRGVLSAYGVNPLPPDSEVVRRLSLLPAGADTDEIRAKARHLATLTIASTAQGGAALTALDDFVALVRHTIGAHSFPSSFDSSDGWRQTLEIGYDWLRLGAHLDADLPIDEASDLLSSGGAQPHLATT
;
A
#
# COMPACT_ATOMS: atom_id res chain seq x y z
N MET A 1 -24.51 -19.89 -32.12
CA MET A 1 -24.63 -18.44 -31.85
C MET A 1 -25.95 -18.21 -31.12
N ILE A 2 -25.96 -17.42 -30.05
CA ILE A 2 -27.12 -17.23 -29.15
C ILE A 2 -28.18 -16.31 -29.76
N LEU A 3 -27.74 -15.33 -30.54
CA LEU A 3 -28.58 -14.41 -31.30
C LEU A 3 -28.45 -14.73 -32.80
N SER A 4 -29.49 -14.45 -33.58
CA SER A 4 -29.41 -14.61 -35.04
C SER A 4 -28.54 -13.51 -35.65
N GLU A 5 -27.88 -13.84 -36.76
CA GLU A 5 -27.09 -12.89 -37.53
C GLU A 5 -27.95 -11.72 -38.03
N ASP A 6 -29.19 -11.99 -38.49
CA ASP A 6 -30.15 -10.94 -38.91
C ASP A 6 -30.45 -9.93 -37.79
N TYR A 7 -30.58 -10.41 -36.55
CA TYR A 7 -30.81 -9.55 -35.40
C TYR A 7 -29.58 -8.67 -35.11
N LEU A 8 -28.38 -9.28 -35.16
CA LEU A 8 -27.12 -8.57 -34.95
C LEU A 8 -26.86 -7.52 -36.03
N GLN A 9 -27.17 -7.84 -37.29
CA GLN A 9 -27.05 -6.92 -38.41
C GLN A 9 -28.02 -5.73 -38.28
N ASN A 10 -29.29 -5.99 -37.93
CA ASN A 10 -30.27 -4.94 -37.67
C ASN A 10 -29.81 -4.00 -36.53
N LEU A 11 -29.29 -4.57 -35.44
CA LEU A 11 -28.79 -3.78 -34.32
C LEU A 11 -27.54 -2.97 -34.71
N LEU A 12 -26.67 -3.54 -35.53
CA LEU A 12 -25.50 -2.84 -36.09
C LEU A 12 -25.92 -1.67 -36.98
N ASP A 13 -26.92 -1.86 -37.85
CA ASP A 13 -27.44 -0.82 -38.74
C ASP A 13 -28.06 0.35 -37.97
N LYS A 14 -28.62 0.10 -36.77
CA LYS A 14 -29.09 1.14 -35.84
C LYS A 14 -27.95 1.80 -35.06
N THR A 15 -26.86 1.07 -34.83
CA THR A 15 -25.69 1.52 -34.05
C THR A 15 -24.81 2.47 -34.84
N ILE A 16 -24.47 2.12 -36.08
CA ILE A 16 -23.51 2.86 -36.93
C ILE A 16 -23.88 4.34 -37.11
N PRO A 17 -25.15 4.73 -37.35
CA PRO A 17 -25.52 6.14 -37.49
C PRO A 17 -25.34 6.99 -36.22
N GLN A 18 -25.23 6.36 -35.05
CA GLN A 18 -25.12 7.04 -33.76
C GLN A 18 -23.67 7.27 -33.31
N ILE A 19 -22.71 6.73 -34.07
CA ILE A 19 -21.28 6.83 -33.79
C ILE A 19 -20.58 7.48 -34.98
N HIS A 20 -19.51 8.22 -34.73
CA HIS A 20 -18.64 8.70 -35.79
C HIS A 20 -17.84 7.52 -36.36
N SER A 21 -18.43 6.79 -37.31
CA SER A 21 -17.77 5.65 -37.97
C SER A 21 -16.82 6.13 -39.06
N VAL A 22 -15.65 5.48 -39.17
CA VAL A 22 -14.77 5.63 -40.33
C VAL A 22 -15.42 4.93 -41.53
N ALA A 23 -15.40 5.55 -42.70
CA ALA A 23 -15.82 4.89 -43.94
C ALA A 23 -15.03 3.58 -44.15
N ASP A 24 -15.69 2.55 -44.67
CA ASP A 24 -15.09 1.24 -45.02
C ASP A 24 -14.43 0.46 -43.87
N CYS A 25 -14.91 0.65 -42.63
CA CYS A 25 -14.48 -0.19 -41.50
C CYS A 25 -15.01 -1.63 -41.56
N ALA A 26 -14.24 -2.56 -40.99
CA ALA A 26 -14.74 -3.87 -40.60
C ALA A 26 -15.45 -3.81 -39.25
N VAL A 27 -16.40 -4.70 -39.03
CA VAL A 27 -17.13 -4.82 -37.77
C VAL A 27 -17.17 -6.28 -37.36
N VAL A 28 -16.82 -6.53 -36.10
CA VAL A 28 -16.95 -7.85 -35.48
C VAL A 28 -17.81 -7.77 -34.22
N LEU A 29 -18.56 -8.83 -33.95
CA LEU A 29 -19.11 -9.12 -32.64
C LEU A 29 -18.05 -9.82 -31.80
N GLU A 30 -17.78 -9.32 -30.60
CA GLU A 30 -16.84 -9.93 -29.67
C GLU A 30 -17.51 -10.29 -28.32
N GLY A 31 -16.72 -10.80 -27.38
CA GLY A 31 -17.20 -11.10 -26.03
C GLY A 31 -18.09 -12.36 -25.94
N SER A 32 -18.82 -12.46 -24.83
CA SER A 32 -19.51 -13.70 -24.43
C SER A 32 -20.56 -14.20 -25.44
N ILE A 33 -21.23 -13.31 -26.18
CA ILE A 33 -22.22 -13.70 -27.18
C ILE A 33 -21.53 -14.31 -28.42
N ALA A 34 -20.42 -13.72 -28.87
CA ALA A 34 -19.63 -14.27 -29.99
C ALA A 34 -19.11 -15.67 -29.66
N GLU A 35 -18.70 -15.88 -28.40
CA GLU A 35 -18.20 -17.15 -27.88
C GLU A 35 -19.29 -18.19 -27.60
N GLY A 36 -20.58 -17.82 -27.66
CA GLY A 36 -21.68 -18.73 -27.36
C GLY A 36 -21.94 -18.98 -25.88
N PHE A 37 -21.39 -18.16 -24.98
CA PHE A 37 -21.64 -18.24 -23.52
C PHE A 37 -22.73 -17.29 -23.04
N GLY A 38 -22.92 -16.16 -23.73
CA GLY A 38 -23.88 -15.12 -23.35
C GLY A 38 -25.32 -15.59 -23.13
N ASN A 39 -26.10 -14.73 -22.49
CA ASN A 39 -27.51 -14.96 -22.15
C ASN A 39 -28.37 -13.75 -22.56
N SER A 40 -29.66 -13.77 -22.18
CA SER A 40 -30.61 -12.70 -22.54
C SER A 40 -30.29 -11.33 -21.95
N SER A 41 -29.45 -11.25 -20.91
CA SER A 41 -29.00 -9.99 -20.30
C SER A 41 -27.58 -9.58 -20.71
N SER A 42 -26.90 -10.39 -21.53
CA SER A 42 -25.56 -10.08 -21.99
C SER A 42 -25.54 -8.88 -22.93
N ASP A 43 -24.49 -8.08 -22.80
CA ASP A 43 -24.23 -6.91 -23.63
C ASP A 43 -23.87 -7.32 -25.05
N ILE A 44 -24.09 -6.40 -25.99
CA ILE A 44 -23.66 -6.55 -27.37
C ILE A 44 -22.37 -5.76 -27.54
N ASP A 45 -21.25 -6.47 -27.69
CA ASP A 45 -19.94 -5.86 -27.88
C ASP A 45 -19.56 -5.84 -29.37
N PHE A 46 -19.57 -4.66 -29.99
CA PHE A 46 -19.04 -4.45 -31.33
C PHE A 46 -17.63 -3.87 -31.28
N LEU A 47 -16.73 -4.41 -32.11
CA LEU A 47 -15.44 -3.83 -32.40
C LEU A 47 -15.38 -3.39 -33.87
N LEU A 48 -15.20 -2.09 -34.08
CA LEU A 48 -14.96 -1.47 -35.37
C LEU A 48 -13.45 -1.43 -35.64
N ILE A 49 -13.05 -1.93 -36.79
CA ILE A 49 -11.67 -1.99 -37.23
C ILE A 49 -11.49 -1.07 -38.44
N SER A 50 -10.69 -0.03 -38.28
CA SER A 50 -10.32 0.87 -39.38
C SER A 50 -9.02 0.39 -40.05
N ASP A 51 -9.03 0.27 -41.38
CA ASP A 51 -7.82 0.06 -42.19
C ASP A 51 -7.04 1.37 -42.32
N SER A 52 -6.53 1.86 -41.19
CA SER A 52 -5.69 3.05 -41.09
C SER A 52 -4.59 2.84 -40.06
N ASP A 53 -3.64 3.78 -40.02
CA ASP A 53 -2.59 3.81 -39.01
C ASP A 53 -2.85 4.86 -37.91
N ALA A 54 -4.03 5.49 -37.90
CA ALA A 54 -4.38 6.50 -36.92
C ALA A 54 -4.52 5.90 -35.51
N ASP A 55 -4.22 6.71 -34.49
CA ASP A 55 -4.61 6.39 -33.11
C ASP A 55 -6.11 6.63 -32.93
N LEU A 56 -6.84 5.55 -32.70
CA LEU A 56 -8.27 5.61 -32.39
C LEU A 56 -8.52 5.55 -30.87
N PRO A 57 -9.62 6.13 -30.39
CA PRO A 57 -9.97 6.12 -28.97
C PRO A 57 -10.06 4.72 -28.38
N THR A 58 -9.53 4.56 -27.17
CA THR A 58 -9.58 3.28 -26.45
C THR A 58 -10.86 3.09 -25.65
N MET A 59 -11.45 4.19 -25.18
CA MET A 59 -12.71 4.23 -24.44
C MET A 59 -13.88 3.79 -25.33
N PRO A 60 -14.73 2.84 -24.88
CA PRO A 60 -15.91 2.42 -25.61
C PRO A 60 -17.01 3.50 -25.64
N SER A 61 -17.82 3.49 -26.69
CA SER A 61 -19.13 4.18 -26.70
C SER A 61 -20.21 3.24 -26.20
N LEU A 62 -21.08 3.72 -25.31
CA LEU A 62 -22.20 2.95 -24.77
C LEU A 62 -23.52 3.51 -25.31
N LEU A 63 -24.29 2.65 -25.96
CA LEU A 63 -25.62 2.94 -26.48
C LEU A 63 -26.67 2.02 -25.86
N PHE A 64 -27.91 2.48 -25.83
CA PHE A 64 -29.05 1.71 -25.33
C PHE A 64 -30.07 1.56 -26.46
N LEU A 65 -30.02 0.44 -27.17
CA LEU A 65 -30.77 0.20 -28.40
C LEU A 65 -31.60 -1.06 -28.28
N ASP A 66 -32.87 -1.00 -28.67
CA ASP A 66 -33.81 -2.12 -28.58
C ASP A 66 -33.84 -2.80 -27.19
N GLY A 67 -33.70 -2.00 -26.12
CA GLY A 67 -33.66 -2.50 -24.74
C GLY A 67 -32.36 -3.22 -24.35
N ARG A 68 -31.32 -3.16 -25.19
CA ARG A 68 -29.98 -3.73 -24.95
C ARG A 68 -28.96 -2.65 -24.70
N ARG A 69 -27.96 -2.96 -23.88
CA ARG A 69 -26.70 -2.20 -23.83
C ARG A 69 -25.80 -2.66 -24.97
N VAL A 70 -25.44 -1.74 -25.85
CA VAL A 70 -24.54 -1.94 -26.98
C VAL A 70 -23.26 -1.18 -26.70
N GLU A 71 -22.16 -1.90 -26.61
CA GLU A 71 -20.83 -1.34 -26.41
C GLU A 71 -20.06 -1.36 -27.73
N VAL A 72 -19.54 -0.20 -28.14
CA VAL A 72 -18.81 -0.04 -29.38
C VAL A 72 -17.37 0.38 -29.09
N ARG A 73 -16.43 -0.46 -29.49
CA ARG A 73 -14.98 -0.17 -29.46
C ARG A 73 -14.46 0.10 -30.86
N THR A 74 -13.43 0.94 -30.98
CA THR A 74 -12.79 1.25 -32.26
C THR A 74 -11.29 1.01 -32.17
N ARG A 75 -10.70 0.29 -33.13
CA ARG A 75 -9.24 0.12 -33.23
C ARG A 75 -8.78 0.23 -34.66
N SER A 76 -7.56 0.73 -34.85
CA SER A 76 -6.91 0.71 -36.15
C SER A 76 -6.12 -0.59 -36.36
N VAL A 77 -5.85 -0.96 -37.61
CA VAL A 77 -5.03 -2.15 -37.92
C VAL A 77 -3.66 -2.07 -37.25
N ARG A 78 -3.02 -0.89 -37.24
CA ARG A 78 -1.75 -0.68 -36.53
C ARG A 78 -1.86 -0.98 -35.04
N GLN A 79 -2.87 -0.44 -34.35
CA GLN A 79 -3.06 -0.67 -32.90
C GLN A 79 -3.27 -2.16 -32.58
N LEU A 80 -3.96 -2.90 -33.45
CA LEU A 80 -4.16 -4.35 -33.28
C LEU A 80 -2.88 -5.13 -33.53
N ALA A 81 -2.09 -4.74 -34.54
CA ALA A 81 -0.77 -5.31 -34.80
C ALA A 81 0.19 -5.07 -33.62
N GLU A 82 0.20 -3.88 -33.04
CA GLU A 82 0.99 -3.56 -31.84
C GLU A 82 0.56 -4.39 -30.63
N GLN A 83 -0.75 -4.60 -30.45
CA GLN A 83 -1.27 -5.44 -29.37
C GLN A 83 -0.78 -6.89 -29.51
N PHE A 84 -0.91 -7.48 -30.70
CA PHE A 84 -0.40 -8.84 -30.94
C PHE A 84 1.12 -8.92 -30.84
N SER A 85 1.85 -7.91 -31.31
CA SER A 85 3.29 -7.84 -31.17
C SER A 85 3.73 -7.74 -29.71
N ALA A 86 2.98 -7.04 -28.86
CA ALA A 86 3.29 -6.93 -27.43
C ALA A 86 3.09 -8.29 -26.73
N VAL A 87 2.03 -9.03 -27.05
CA VAL A 87 1.80 -10.37 -26.51
C VAL A 87 2.89 -11.37 -26.94
N THR A 88 3.43 -11.23 -28.15
CA THR A 88 4.47 -12.14 -28.66
C THR A 88 5.89 -11.75 -28.24
N ALA A 89 6.16 -10.45 -28.03
CA ALA A 89 7.47 -9.95 -27.61
C ALA A 89 7.79 -10.26 -26.14
N ASP A 90 6.77 -10.34 -25.28
CA ASP A 90 6.91 -10.81 -23.91
C ASP A 90 7.10 -12.34 -23.91
N THR A 91 8.37 -12.74 -24.03
CA THR A 91 8.78 -14.14 -24.07
C THR A 91 8.47 -14.88 -22.76
N ARG A 92 8.56 -16.22 -22.80
CA ARG A 92 8.25 -17.15 -21.69
C ARG A 92 8.75 -16.72 -20.31
N ASP A 93 9.87 -15.99 -20.22
CA ASP A 93 10.48 -15.57 -18.96
C ASP A 93 9.72 -14.44 -18.25
N HIS A 94 8.87 -13.69 -18.97
CA HIS A 94 8.11 -12.56 -18.43
C HIS A 94 6.60 -12.70 -18.66
N VAL A 95 6.10 -13.89 -19.00
CA VAL A 95 4.68 -14.11 -19.32
C VAL A 95 3.75 -13.57 -18.24
N GLY A 96 4.09 -13.68 -16.95
CA GLY A 96 3.28 -13.15 -15.85
C GLY A 96 3.13 -11.62 -15.82
N ALA A 97 3.99 -10.88 -16.51
CA ALA A 97 3.97 -9.42 -16.61
C ALA A 97 3.07 -8.90 -17.75
N VAL A 98 2.64 -9.78 -18.67
CA VAL A 98 1.74 -9.39 -19.76
C VAL A 98 0.44 -8.84 -19.18
N PRO A 99 0.04 -7.61 -19.52
CA PRO A 99 -1.19 -7.02 -19.02
C PRO A 99 -2.40 -7.87 -19.39
N GLU A 100 -3.24 -8.16 -18.41
CA GLU A 100 -4.48 -8.91 -18.60
C GLU A 100 -5.42 -8.25 -19.63
N ASP A 101 -5.52 -6.92 -19.62
CA ASP A 101 -6.39 -6.19 -20.54
C ASP A 101 -5.98 -6.40 -22.01
N LEU A 102 -4.69 -6.63 -22.25
CA LEU A 102 -4.11 -6.86 -23.55
C LEU A 102 -4.47 -8.26 -24.02
N LEU A 103 -4.28 -9.26 -23.16
CA LEU A 103 -4.70 -10.64 -23.41
C LEU A 103 -6.21 -10.72 -23.68
N ASN A 104 -7.03 -10.03 -22.89
CA ASN A 104 -8.48 -9.99 -23.08
C ASN A 104 -8.86 -9.43 -24.46
N ARG A 105 -8.24 -8.32 -24.89
CA ARG A 105 -8.48 -7.74 -26.22
C ARG A 105 -8.07 -8.68 -27.35
N CYS A 106 -6.89 -9.28 -27.27
CA CYS A 106 -6.40 -10.22 -28.27
C CYS A 106 -7.31 -11.46 -28.36
N GLN A 107 -7.69 -12.03 -27.22
CA GLN A 107 -8.60 -13.17 -27.12
C GLN A 107 -9.95 -12.88 -27.80
N ARG A 108 -10.58 -11.76 -27.42
CA ARG A 108 -11.88 -11.33 -27.92
C ARG A 108 -11.87 -11.11 -29.44
N LEU A 109 -10.81 -10.50 -29.96
CA LEU A 109 -10.64 -10.32 -31.40
C LEU A 109 -10.44 -11.66 -32.11
N LEU A 110 -9.52 -12.52 -31.65
CA LEU A 110 -9.26 -13.82 -32.29
C LEU A 110 -10.52 -14.69 -32.36
N ARG A 111 -11.35 -14.68 -31.31
CA ARG A 111 -12.61 -15.45 -31.22
C ARG A 111 -13.87 -14.69 -31.67
N SER A 112 -13.73 -13.48 -32.19
CA SER A 112 -14.86 -12.67 -32.67
C SER A 112 -15.59 -13.26 -33.88
N PHE A 113 -16.83 -12.83 -34.11
CA PHE A 113 -17.63 -13.16 -35.29
C PHE A 113 -17.71 -11.97 -36.26
N PRO A 114 -17.28 -12.09 -37.54
CA PRO A 114 -17.33 -10.99 -38.50
C PRO A 114 -18.77 -10.68 -38.93
N LEU A 115 -19.14 -9.40 -38.89
CA LEU A 115 -20.43 -8.89 -39.40
C LEU A 115 -20.25 -8.03 -40.65
N ARG A 116 -19.13 -7.31 -40.77
CA ARG A 116 -18.83 -6.46 -41.94
C ARG A 116 -17.36 -6.55 -42.34
N ASN A 117 -17.11 -6.58 -43.65
CA ASN A 117 -15.77 -6.67 -44.26
C ASN A 117 -14.93 -7.83 -43.70
N PRO A 118 -15.34 -9.09 -43.96
CA PRO A 118 -14.69 -10.28 -43.41
C PRO A 118 -13.24 -10.45 -43.87
N ASP A 119 -12.86 -9.92 -45.03
CA ASP A 119 -11.49 -9.99 -45.54
C ASP A 119 -10.52 -9.19 -44.68
N LEU A 120 -10.90 -7.97 -44.27
CA LEU A 120 -10.10 -7.18 -43.34
C LEU A 120 -10.02 -7.83 -41.96
N VAL A 121 -11.12 -8.43 -41.49
CA VAL A 121 -11.12 -9.20 -40.23
C VAL A 121 -10.15 -10.38 -40.32
N ALA A 122 -10.18 -11.14 -41.42
CA ALA A 122 -9.28 -12.27 -41.65
C ALA A 122 -7.81 -11.83 -41.72
N LYS A 123 -7.51 -10.72 -42.42
CA LYS A 123 -6.17 -10.10 -42.46
C LYS A 123 -5.66 -9.80 -41.06
N VAL A 124 -6.47 -9.16 -40.22
CA VAL A 124 -6.07 -8.78 -38.86
C VAL A 124 -5.94 -10.00 -37.94
N LYS A 125 -6.88 -10.94 -37.97
CA LYS A 125 -6.76 -12.18 -37.18
C LYS A 125 -5.54 -13.00 -37.60
N GLY A 126 -5.17 -12.96 -38.88
CA GLY A 126 -3.97 -13.63 -39.40
C GLY A 126 -2.64 -13.06 -38.89
N LEU A 127 -2.64 -11.93 -38.16
CA LEU A 127 -1.44 -11.37 -37.54
C LEU A 127 -0.96 -12.18 -36.32
N MET A 128 -1.82 -13.01 -35.73
CA MET A 128 -1.47 -13.88 -34.61
C MET A 128 -2.13 -15.25 -34.75
N SER A 129 -1.34 -16.31 -34.61
CA SER A 129 -1.90 -17.66 -34.55
C SER A 129 -2.74 -17.84 -33.28
N LEU A 130 -3.89 -18.48 -33.43
CA LEU A 130 -4.71 -18.86 -32.28
C LEU A 130 -3.98 -19.88 -31.39
N ASP A 131 -3.16 -20.75 -31.98
CA ASP A 131 -2.38 -21.75 -31.24
C ASP A 131 -1.29 -21.09 -30.40
N ASP A 132 -0.58 -20.10 -30.97
CA ASP A 132 0.41 -19.31 -30.22
C ASP A 132 -0.27 -18.57 -29.07
N PHE A 133 -1.45 -17.99 -29.30
CA PHE A 133 -2.21 -17.32 -28.25
C PHE A 133 -2.68 -18.28 -27.15
N GLN A 134 -3.10 -19.51 -27.51
CA GLN A 134 -3.46 -20.54 -26.54
C GLN A 134 -2.28 -20.92 -25.65
N ASP A 135 -1.08 -21.08 -26.22
CA ASP A 135 0.13 -21.36 -25.48
C ASP A 135 0.49 -20.22 -24.52
N THR A 136 0.43 -18.95 -24.97
CA THR A 136 0.62 -17.79 -24.10
C THR A 136 -0.40 -17.77 -22.96
N MET A 137 -1.68 -18.00 -23.24
CA MET A 137 -2.73 -18.03 -22.22
C MET A 137 -2.53 -19.15 -21.21
N ARG A 138 -2.12 -20.35 -21.66
CA ARG A 138 -1.81 -21.48 -20.79
C ARG A 138 -0.67 -21.13 -19.84
N GLU A 139 0.43 -20.57 -20.35
CA GLU A 139 1.60 -20.20 -19.56
C GLU A 139 1.29 -19.05 -18.59
N TRP A 140 0.54 -18.05 -19.04
CA TRP A 140 0.10 -16.92 -18.23
C TRP A 140 -0.75 -17.35 -17.04
N TRP A 141 -1.79 -18.17 -17.27
CA TRP A 141 -2.62 -18.71 -16.20
C TRP A 141 -1.83 -19.65 -15.27
N ALA A 142 -0.92 -20.47 -15.81
CA ALA A 142 -0.07 -21.34 -15.00
C ALA A 142 0.86 -20.54 -14.10
N HIS A 143 1.37 -19.40 -14.58
CA HIS A 143 2.17 -18.47 -13.78
C HIS A 143 1.38 -17.97 -12.59
N HIS A 144 0.20 -17.37 -12.82
CA HIS A 144 -0.62 -16.83 -11.73
C HIS A 144 -1.08 -17.91 -10.76
N ALA A 145 -1.50 -19.09 -11.27
CA ALA A 145 -1.87 -20.23 -10.43
C ALA A 145 -0.74 -20.63 -9.47
N ARG A 146 0.49 -20.73 -9.99
CA ARG A 146 1.68 -21.03 -9.19
C ARG A 146 1.92 -19.99 -8.11
N GLN A 147 1.81 -18.70 -8.44
CA GLN A 147 2.01 -17.62 -7.47
C GLN A 147 0.93 -17.63 -6.38
N SER A 148 -0.33 -17.84 -6.74
CA SER A 148 -1.46 -17.93 -5.81
C SER A 148 -1.31 -19.11 -4.85
N ILE A 149 -0.95 -20.29 -5.35
CA ILE A 149 -0.71 -21.47 -4.50
C ILE A 149 0.52 -21.27 -3.58
N ARG A 150 1.62 -20.71 -4.10
CA ARG A 150 2.79 -20.38 -3.26
C ARG A 150 2.43 -19.40 -2.14
N TYR A 151 1.58 -18.42 -2.43
CA TYR A 151 1.11 -17.46 -1.45
C TYR A 151 0.17 -18.09 -0.42
N ALA A 152 -0.75 -18.97 -0.84
CA ALA A 152 -1.57 -19.77 0.06
C ALA A 152 -0.71 -20.60 1.03
N LEU A 153 0.33 -21.27 0.52
CA LEU A 153 1.27 -22.01 1.36
C LEU A 153 2.01 -21.09 2.34
N ALA A 154 2.45 -19.90 1.91
CA ALA A 154 3.09 -18.93 2.79
C ALA A 154 2.15 -18.45 3.91
N LEU A 155 0.88 -18.17 3.59
CA LEU A 155 -0.14 -17.80 4.57
C LEU A 155 -0.42 -18.93 5.56
N ARG A 156 -0.41 -20.18 5.10
CA ARG A 156 -0.54 -21.37 5.98
C ARG A 156 0.63 -21.46 6.98
N GLU A 157 1.87 -21.23 6.55
CA GLU A 157 3.04 -21.18 7.45
C GLU A 157 2.95 -20.06 8.50
N LEU A 158 2.14 -19.02 8.23
CA LEU A 158 1.87 -17.91 9.14
C LEU A 158 0.60 -18.12 9.99
N GLY A 159 -0.02 -19.29 9.90
CA GLY A 159 -1.25 -19.62 10.63
C GLY A 159 -2.47 -18.85 10.14
N GLN A 160 -2.48 -18.36 8.89
CA GLN A 160 -3.60 -17.64 8.28
C GLN A 160 -4.42 -18.59 7.39
N GLU A 161 -5.02 -19.63 7.99
CA GLU A 161 -5.62 -20.74 7.23
C GLU A 161 -6.81 -20.32 6.35
N ASP A 162 -7.72 -19.48 6.86
CA ASP A 162 -8.90 -19.05 6.09
C ASP A 162 -8.49 -18.26 4.83
N GLU A 163 -7.51 -17.37 4.97
CA GLU A 163 -6.98 -16.61 3.83
C GLU A 163 -6.17 -17.53 2.88
N ALA A 164 -5.43 -18.51 3.43
CA ALA A 164 -4.75 -19.51 2.62
C ALA A 164 -5.73 -20.35 1.79
N ALA A 165 -6.90 -20.69 2.33
CA ALA A 165 -7.95 -21.38 1.59
C ALA A 165 -8.53 -20.51 0.47
N ALA A 166 -8.79 -19.23 0.71
CA ALA A 166 -9.25 -18.30 -0.32
C ALA A 166 -8.24 -18.15 -1.47
N TRP A 167 -6.94 -18.08 -1.17
CA TRP A 167 -5.90 -18.07 -2.21
C TRP A 167 -5.71 -19.41 -2.91
N THR A 168 -6.02 -20.52 -2.24
CA THR A 168 -6.08 -21.85 -2.87
C THR A 168 -7.21 -21.91 -3.88
N GLU A 169 -8.40 -21.42 -3.54
CA GLU A 169 -9.55 -21.32 -4.44
C GLU A 169 -9.20 -20.50 -5.70
N ALA A 170 -8.61 -19.32 -5.51
CA ALA A 170 -8.14 -18.48 -6.61
C ALA A 170 -7.08 -19.19 -7.48
N GLY A 171 -6.11 -19.87 -6.85
CA GLY A 171 -5.09 -20.64 -7.54
C GLY A 171 -5.67 -21.81 -8.35
N LEU A 172 -6.71 -22.47 -7.84
CA LEU A 172 -7.42 -23.55 -8.54
C LEU A 172 -8.16 -23.05 -9.78
N ILE A 173 -8.87 -21.91 -9.68
CA ILE A 173 -9.50 -21.26 -10.83
C ILE A 173 -8.45 -20.97 -11.91
N GLN A 174 -7.31 -20.40 -11.51
CA GLN A 174 -6.21 -20.09 -12.43
C GLN A 174 -5.60 -21.35 -13.06
N ALA A 175 -5.41 -22.42 -12.28
CA ALA A 175 -4.86 -23.68 -12.75
C ALA A 175 -5.78 -24.35 -13.77
N VAL A 176 -7.09 -24.39 -13.52
CA VAL A 176 -8.03 -24.99 -14.46
C VAL A 176 -8.20 -24.12 -15.71
N LYS A 177 -8.09 -22.79 -15.60
CA LYS A 177 -8.02 -21.88 -16.74
C LYS A 177 -6.80 -22.13 -17.62
N SER A 178 -5.64 -22.39 -17.03
CA SER A 178 -4.43 -22.80 -17.77
C SER A 178 -4.66 -24.11 -18.53
N TRP A 179 -5.19 -25.12 -17.83
CA TRP A 179 -5.50 -26.43 -18.40
C TRP A 179 -6.53 -26.36 -19.55
N ALA A 180 -7.55 -25.51 -19.40
CA ALA A 180 -8.59 -25.26 -20.39
C ALA A 180 -8.04 -24.51 -21.63
N ALA A 181 -7.15 -23.52 -21.43
CA ALA A 181 -6.49 -22.81 -22.52
C ALA A 181 -5.68 -23.77 -23.41
N GLY A 182 -4.98 -24.75 -22.80
CA GLY A 182 -4.30 -25.83 -23.53
C GLY A 182 -5.22 -26.80 -24.30
N ARG A 183 -6.54 -26.63 -24.19
CA ARG A 183 -7.58 -27.36 -24.95
C ARG A 183 -8.41 -26.44 -25.85
N GLY A 184 -7.93 -25.21 -26.07
CA GLY A 184 -8.58 -24.22 -26.92
C GLY A 184 -9.51 -23.25 -26.19
N GLU A 185 -9.80 -23.44 -24.91
CA GLU A 185 -10.69 -22.56 -24.13
C GLU A 185 -9.92 -21.38 -23.53
N THR A 186 -9.82 -20.29 -24.29
CA THR A 186 -9.00 -19.12 -23.94
C THR A 186 -9.77 -17.95 -23.35
N TYR A 187 -11.11 -17.99 -23.29
CA TYR A 187 -11.92 -16.87 -22.84
C TYR A 187 -11.57 -16.47 -21.40
N LEU A 188 -11.02 -15.27 -21.16
CA LEU A 188 -10.37 -14.95 -19.89
C LEU A 188 -11.32 -15.04 -18.67
N GLU A 189 -12.55 -14.59 -18.82
CA GLU A 189 -13.48 -14.38 -17.70
C GLU A 189 -13.86 -15.69 -16.95
N PRO A 190 -13.53 -15.81 -15.64
CA PRO A 190 -13.80 -17.00 -14.84
C PRO A 190 -15.28 -17.33 -14.68
N LYS A 191 -16.19 -16.37 -14.76
CA LYS A 191 -17.64 -16.64 -14.60
C LYS A 191 -18.19 -17.60 -15.65
N TRP A 192 -17.56 -17.70 -16.81
CA TRP A 192 -17.93 -18.61 -17.89
C TRP A 192 -17.15 -19.93 -17.86
N LEU A 193 -16.29 -20.13 -16.86
CA LEU A 193 -15.50 -21.35 -16.72
C LEU A 193 -16.38 -22.62 -16.75
N PRO A 194 -17.53 -22.71 -16.07
CA PRO A 194 -18.38 -23.90 -16.16
C PRO A 194 -18.73 -24.28 -17.60
N MET A 195 -19.13 -23.31 -18.43
CA MET A 195 -19.47 -23.56 -19.83
C MET A 195 -18.25 -23.91 -20.69
N GLN A 196 -17.08 -23.34 -20.37
CA GLN A 196 -15.82 -23.72 -21.03
C GLN A 196 -15.47 -25.19 -20.72
N LEU A 197 -15.63 -25.62 -19.46
CA LEU A 197 -15.40 -27.02 -19.06
C LEU A 197 -16.41 -27.98 -19.70
N ASP A 198 -17.69 -27.57 -19.79
CA ASP A 198 -18.72 -28.37 -20.46
C ASP A 198 -18.42 -28.56 -21.96
N ARG A 199 -17.85 -27.54 -22.63
CA ARG A 199 -17.46 -27.65 -24.05
C ARG A 199 -16.27 -28.58 -24.26
N ILE A 200 -15.32 -28.61 -23.31
CA ILE A 200 -14.20 -29.57 -23.31
C ILE A 200 -14.72 -31.02 -23.19
N GLY A 201 -15.86 -31.22 -22.52
CA GLY A 201 -16.54 -32.50 -22.37
C GLY A 201 -16.14 -33.26 -21.11
N ASP A 202 -16.48 -34.55 -21.09
CA ASP A 202 -16.29 -35.41 -19.92
C ASP A 202 -14.80 -35.69 -19.66
N GLN A 203 -14.29 -35.12 -18.57
CA GLN A 203 -12.89 -35.19 -18.16
C GLN A 203 -12.84 -35.33 -16.63
N PRO A 204 -12.16 -36.36 -16.08
CA PRO A 204 -12.08 -36.56 -14.63
C PRO A 204 -11.53 -35.36 -13.86
N LEU A 205 -10.67 -34.54 -14.48
CA LEU A 205 -10.12 -33.34 -13.87
C LEU A 205 -11.18 -32.22 -13.70
N CYS A 206 -12.15 -32.12 -14.61
CA CYS A 206 -13.26 -31.17 -14.48
C CYS A 206 -14.10 -31.49 -13.24
N ASP A 207 -14.42 -32.76 -13.01
CA ASP A 207 -15.22 -33.17 -11.84
C ASP A 207 -14.47 -32.97 -10.53
N ARG A 208 -13.17 -33.26 -10.52
CA ARG A 208 -12.30 -32.97 -9.37
C ARG A 208 -12.23 -31.48 -9.07
N TYR A 209 -12.15 -30.63 -10.09
CA TYR A 209 -12.22 -29.17 -9.91
C TYR A 209 -13.59 -28.75 -9.36
N ARG A 210 -14.70 -29.24 -9.94
CA ARG A 210 -16.06 -28.92 -9.46
C ARG A 210 -16.25 -29.31 -7.99
N ALA A 211 -15.70 -30.45 -7.56
CA ALA A 211 -15.70 -30.88 -6.17
C ALA A 211 -14.82 -30.02 -5.24
N LEU A 212 -13.88 -29.23 -5.78
CA LEU A 212 -13.00 -28.33 -5.03
C LEU A 212 -13.23 -26.86 -5.39
N ALA A 213 -14.35 -26.52 -6.05
CA ALA A 213 -14.60 -25.19 -6.60
C ALA A 213 -14.61 -24.09 -5.54
N SER A 214 -14.97 -24.44 -4.30
CA SER A 214 -14.79 -23.62 -3.11
C SER A 214 -14.61 -24.52 -1.88
N LEU A 215 -14.16 -23.94 -0.77
CA LEU A 215 -14.08 -24.65 0.50
C LEU A 215 -15.45 -25.24 0.90
N GLU A 216 -16.51 -24.44 0.80
CA GLU A 216 -17.88 -24.86 1.11
C GLU A 216 -18.36 -26.02 0.22
N ALA A 217 -18.15 -25.91 -1.09
CA ALA A 217 -18.57 -26.94 -2.04
C ALA A 217 -17.86 -28.28 -1.83
N SER A 218 -16.65 -28.25 -1.27
CA SER A 218 -15.83 -29.44 -1.06
C SER A 218 -16.26 -30.31 0.12
N GLY A 219 -16.93 -29.72 1.12
CA GLY A 219 -17.23 -30.40 2.38
C GLY A 219 -15.99 -30.80 3.21
N LEU A 220 -14.80 -30.29 2.86
CA LEU A 220 -13.54 -30.56 3.55
C LEU A 220 -13.26 -29.53 4.66
N GLY A 221 -12.38 -29.88 5.60
CA GLY A 221 -11.77 -28.90 6.50
C GLY A 221 -10.74 -28.02 5.78
N THR A 222 -10.44 -26.83 6.31
CA THR A 222 -9.54 -25.83 5.69
C THR A 222 -8.18 -26.41 5.29
N ALA A 223 -7.51 -27.11 6.21
CA ALA A 223 -6.21 -27.74 5.93
C ALA A 223 -6.26 -28.84 4.86
N GLU A 224 -7.33 -29.64 4.86
CA GLU A 224 -7.56 -30.70 3.86
C GLU A 224 -7.86 -30.10 2.49
N TYR A 225 -8.67 -29.05 2.44
CA TYR A 225 -8.98 -28.30 1.22
C TYR A 225 -7.72 -27.70 0.58
N ILE A 226 -6.86 -27.04 1.37
CA ILE A 226 -5.58 -26.50 0.89
C ILE A 226 -4.72 -27.63 0.30
N THR A 227 -4.60 -28.76 1.01
CA THR A 227 -3.82 -29.90 0.56
C THR A 227 -4.36 -30.50 -0.75
N ALA A 228 -5.68 -30.67 -0.84
CA ALA A 228 -6.35 -31.19 -2.02
C ALA A 228 -6.21 -30.23 -3.21
N GLY A 229 -6.32 -28.92 -2.98
CA GLY A 229 -6.19 -27.88 -4.00
C GLY A 229 -4.77 -27.77 -4.56
N VAL A 230 -3.74 -27.85 -3.70
CA VAL A 230 -2.33 -27.89 -4.14
C VAL A 230 -2.09 -29.12 -5.02
N ARG A 231 -2.60 -30.29 -4.61
CA ARG A 231 -2.46 -31.53 -5.39
C ARG A 231 -3.17 -31.43 -6.75
N LEU A 232 -4.41 -30.93 -6.78
CA LEU A 232 -5.14 -30.76 -8.03
C LEU A 232 -4.45 -29.75 -8.96
N THR A 233 -3.83 -28.69 -8.42
CA THR A 233 -3.06 -27.73 -9.21
C THR A 233 -1.90 -28.40 -9.96
N ALA A 234 -1.17 -29.31 -9.29
CA ALA A 234 -0.13 -30.11 -9.92
C ALA A 234 -0.70 -31.07 -10.99
N ASP A 235 -1.82 -31.74 -10.70
CA ASP A 235 -2.50 -32.64 -11.64
C ASP A 235 -3.04 -31.92 -12.89
N LEU A 236 -3.36 -30.61 -12.77
CA LEU A 236 -3.73 -29.73 -13.89
C LEU A 236 -2.53 -29.27 -14.72
N GLY A 237 -1.30 -29.64 -14.33
CA GLY A 237 -0.06 -29.38 -15.07
C GLY A 237 0.72 -28.15 -14.60
N VAL A 238 0.35 -27.53 -13.47
CA VAL A 238 1.08 -26.39 -12.90
C VAL A 238 2.17 -26.88 -11.95
N ALA A 239 3.41 -26.92 -12.43
CA ALA A 239 4.58 -27.31 -11.64
C ALA A 239 5.15 -26.15 -10.80
N GLY A 240 5.95 -26.46 -9.79
CA GLY A 240 6.73 -25.50 -9.00
C GLY A 240 6.00 -24.92 -7.80
N ALA A 241 4.82 -25.43 -7.46
CA ALA A 241 4.06 -25.03 -6.26
C ALA A 241 3.88 -26.20 -5.28
N GLU A 242 4.76 -27.20 -5.35
CA GLU A 242 4.75 -28.35 -4.45
C GLU A 242 5.05 -27.91 -3.01
N PRO A 243 4.38 -28.48 -1.98
CA PRO A 243 4.60 -28.08 -0.59
C PRO A 243 6.05 -28.28 -0.15
N ASP A 244 6.75 -27.18 0.14
CA ASP A 244 8.09 -27.19 0.71
C ASP A 244 8.29 -25.93 1.58
N PRO A 245 8.09 -26.01 2.90
CA PRO A 245 8.24 -24.88 3.82
C PRO A 245 9.65 -24.25 3.77
N GLU A 246 10.68 -25.03 3.47
CA GLU A 246 12.08 -24.55 3.41
C GLU A 246 12.35 -23.71 2.16
N ARG A 247 11.47 -23.78 1.15
CA ARG A 247 11.53 -22.92 -0.04
C ARG A 247 10.80 -21.61 0.15
N ILE A 248 9.92 -21.47 1.14
CA ILE A 248 9.19 -20.23 1.38
C ILE A 248 10.02 -19.35 2.31
N THR A 249 10.63 -18.30 1.78
CA THR A 249 11.56 -17.42 2.50
C THR A 249 11.03 -16.01 2.62
N VAL A 250 11.48 -15.27 3.64
CA VAL A 250 11.20 -13.83 3.74
C VAL A 250 12.16 -13.05 2.84
N ALA A 251 11.65 -12.11 2.06
CA ALA A 251 12.42 -11.26 1.16
C ALA A 251 12.20 -9.77 1.46
N ARG A 252 13.19 -8.96 1.05
CA ARG A 252 13.12 -7.50 1.17
C ARG A 252 12.06 -6.95 0.23
N ALA A 253 11.26 -6.02 0.72
CA ALA A 253 10.47 -5.14 -0.13
C ALA A 253 11.35 -3.96 -0.59
N ALA A 254 11.30 -3.64 -1.88
CA ALA A 254 11.96 -2.44 -2.40
C ALA A 254 11.28 -1.20 -1.82
N GLY A 255 12.04 -0.12 -1.59
CA GLY A 255 11.49 1.13 -1.05
C GLY A 255 11.15 1.10 0.44
N VAL A 256 11.34 -0.02 1.15
CA VAL A 256 11.05 -0.15 2.58
C VAL A 256 12.32 0.02 3.42
N THR A 257 12.27 0.92 4.40
CA THR A 257 13.37 1.17 5.35
C THR A 257 12.86 1.17 6.79
N THR A 258 13.74 0.83 7.73
CA THR A 258 13.43 0.81 9.17
C THR A 258 14.17 1.93 9.87
N TRP A 259 13.46 2.63 10.75
CA TRP A 259 13.97 3.72 11.55
C TRP A 259 13.62 3.46 13.00
N GLN A 260 14.58 3.70 13.88
CA GLN A 260 14.35 3.64 15.32
C GLN A 260 14.50 5.05 15.87
N THR A 261 13.51 5.47 16.65
CA THR A 261 13.52 6.74 17.38
C THR A 261 13.18 6.42 18.83
N GLY A 262 14.16 6.56 19.71
CA GLY A 262 14.06 5.99 21.06
C GLY A 262 13.76 4.48 21.00
N ASP A 263 12.70 4.03 21.66
CA ASP A 263 12.29 2.63 21.65
C ASP A 263 11.34 2.26 20.51
N ARG A 264 10.81 3.27 19.80
CA ARG A 264 9.78 3.08 18.78
C ARG A 264 10.41 2.72 17.45
N VAL A 265 9.82 1.73 16.78
CA VAL A 265 10.19 1.32 15.43
C VAL A 265 9.21 1.92 14.44
N HIS A 266 9.76 2.60 13.44
CA HIS A 266 9.05 3.09 12.27
C HIS A 266 9.51 2.34 11.04
N VAL A 267 8.57 2.05 10.14
CA VAL A 267 8.84 1.44 8.85
C VAL A 267 8.35 2.41 7.79
N VAL A 268 9.26 2.91 6.96
CA VAL A 268 8.96 3.86 5.88
C VAL A 268 8.85 3.09 4.58
N ARG A 269 7.73 3.23 3.87
CA ARG A 269 7.48 2.64 2.55
C ARG A 269 7.44 3.74 1.49
N ASP A 270 8.28 3.59 0.47
CA ASP A 270 8.37 4.45 -0.72
C ASP A 270 8.57 5.95 -0.42
N LYS A 271 9.15 6.27 0.75
CA LYS A 271 9.24 7.64 1.30
C LYS A 271 7.89 8.37 1.42
N GLN A 272 6.77 7.66 1.30
CA GLN A 272 5.43 8.25 1.32
C GLN A 272 4.69 7.90 2.61
N ASP A 273 4.74 6.62 2.98
CA ASP A 273 4.03 6.10 4.13
C ASP A 273 4.99 5.85 5.29
N VAL A 274 4.55 6.21 6.49
CA VAL A 274 5.25 5.88 7.74
C VAL A 274 4.33 4.99 8.54
N PHE A 275 4.79 3.77 8.82
CA PHE A 275 4.16 2.87 9.76
C PHE A 275 4.88 2.95 11.09
N VAL A 276 4.13 2.89 12.18
CA VAL A 276 4.67 2.78 13.53
C VAL A 276 4.28 1.46 14.14
N LEU A 277 5.24 0.78 14.76
CA LEU A 277 5.05 -0.55 15.33
C LEU A 277 4.84 -0.48 16.84
N GLY A 278 3.82 -1.17 17.31
CA GLY A 278 3.62 -1.49 18.71
C GLY A 278 4.70 -2.43 19.21
N ASP A 279 4.92 -2.50 20.52
CA ASP A 279 6.11 -3.18 21.06
C ASP A 279 6.22 -4.67 20.67
N ARG A 280 5.08 -5.38 20.54
CA ARG A 280 5.05 -6.78 20.09
C ARG A 280 5.32 -6.87 18.58
N ALA A 281 4.69 -6.02 17.78
CA ALA A 281 4.94 -5.94 16.34
C ALA A 281 6.40 -5.56 16.04
N ALA A 282 6.99 -4.64 16.82
CA ALA A 282 8.38 -4.24 16.72
C ALA A 282 9.35 -5.39 17.06
N ARG A 283 9.02 -6.24 18.05
CA ARG A 283 9.80 -7.46 18.33
C ARG A 283 9.73 -8.44 17.17
N ALA A 284 8.54 -8.71 16.63
CA ALA A 284 8.39 -9.56 15.45
C ALA A 284 9.18 -9.01 14.25
N TRP A 285 9.13 -7.70 14.01
CA TRP A 285 9.88 -7.01 12.96
C TRP A 285 11.40 -7.20 13.12
N ARG A 286 11.93 -7.03 14.33
CA ARG A 286 13.37 -7.22 14.62
C ARG A 286 13.83 -8.67 14.43
N SER A 287 12.93 -9.64 14.54
CA SER A 287 13.20 -11.05 14.27
C SER A 287 13.17 -11.42 12.78
N VAL A 288 12.74 -10.51 11.90
CA VAL A 288 12.73 -10.75 10.45
C VAL A 288 14.17 -10.79 9.91
N VAL A 289 14.55 -11.95 9.39
CA VAL A 289 15.84 -12.15 8.70
C VAL A 289 15.57 -12.58 7.26
N PHE A 290 15.94 -11.71 6.32
CA PHE A 290 15.74 -11.97 4.89
C PHE A 290 16.54 -13.18 4.40
N GLY A 291 15.96 -13.96 3.50
CA GLY A 291 16.50 -15.22 2.95
C GLY A 291 16.29 -16.44 3.85
N ARG A 292 15.72 -16.28 5.05
CA ARG A 292 15.41 -17.39 5.95
C ARG A 292 14.00 -17.95 5.68
N PRO A 293 13.78 -19.27 5.89
CA PRO A 293 12.46 -19.87 5.83
C PRO A 293 11.47 -19.16 6.74
N LEU A 294 10.23 -19.01 6.28
CA LEU A 294 9.18 -18.25 6.96
C LEU A 294 8.87 -18.84 8.35
N GLY A 295 8.71 -20.17 8.45
CA GLY A 295 8.51 -20.85 9.72
C GLY A 295 9.66 -20.66 10.72
N SER A 296 10.90 -20.58 10.24
CA SER A 296 12.05 -20.27 11.11
C SER A 296 11.99 -18.84 11.66
N VAL A 297 11.55 -17.87 10.87
CA VAL A 297 11.39 -16.48 11.32
C VAL A 297 10.29 -16.37 12.38
N VAL A 298 9.16 -17.06 12.17
CA VAL A 298 8.07 -17.14 13.16
C VAL A 298 8.57 -17.73 14.47
N ALA A 299 9.26 -18.87 14.44
CA ALA A 299 9.78 -19.52 15.64
C ALA A 299 10.77 -18.64 16.43
N VAL A 300 11.64 -17.90 15.74
CA VAL A 300 12.56 -16.95 16.38
C VAL A 300 11.82 -15.78 17.00
N ALA A 301 10.81 -15.24 16.32
CA ALA A 301 9.99 -14.14 16.83
C ALA A 301 9.21 -14.55 18.09
N ASP A 302 8.59 -15.73 18.08
CA ASP A 302 7.89 -16.29 19.23
C ASP A 302 8.83 -16.44 20.44
N ALA A 303 10.02 -17.03 20.23
CA ALA A 303 11.05 -17.18 21.27
C ALA A 303 11.60 -15.84 21.78
N SER A 304 11.52 -14.77 20.97
CA SER A 304 12.01 -13.43 21.29
C SER A 304 10.95 -12.53 21.97
N GLY A 305 9.85 -13.11 22.46
CA GLY A 305 8.83 -12.38 23.21
C GLY A 305 7.76 -11.70 22.33
N ALA A 306 7.60 -12.15 21.08
CA ALA A 306 6.45 -11.84 20.23
C ALA A 306 5.62 -13.11 19.98
N PRO A 307 4.93 -13.66 21.01
CA PRO A 307 4.18 -14.90 20.85
C PRO A 307 3.09 -14.74 19.78
N GLN A 308 2.88 -15.81 19.01
CA GLN A 308 1.98 -15.84 17.87
C GLN A 308 2.39 -14.82 16.80
N ALA A 309 3.66 -14.79 16.41
CA ALA A 309 4.22 -13.82 15.45
C ALA A 309 3.68 -13.96 14.01
N GLY A 310 3.10 -15.12 13.67
CA GLY A 310 2.59 -15.43 12.33
C GLY A 310 1.62 -14.36 11.78
N PRO A 311 0.52 -14.04 12.49
CA PRO A 311 -0.39 -12.96 12.14
C PRO A 311 0.27 -11.59 11.86
N GLN A 312 1.24 -11.15 12.68
CA GLN A 312 1.91 -9.86 12.47
C GLN A 312 2.81 -9.89 11.23
N ILE A 313 3.53 -11.00 11.00
CA ILE A 313 4.34 -11.18 9.78
C ILE A 313 3.44 -11.24 8.54
N ALA A 314 2.27 -11.88 8.63
CA ALA A 314 1.28 -11.86 7.55
C ALA A 314 0.81 -10.43 7.26
N GLN A 315 0.60 -9.62 8.28
CA GLN A 315 0.24 -8.21 8.10
C GLN A 315 1.38 -7.39 7.47
N PHE A 316 2.66 -7.67 7.81
CA PHE A 316 3.80 -7.08 7.10
C PHE A 316 3.81 -7.44 5.61
N LEU A 317 3.45 -8.68 5.25
CA LEU A 317 3.30 -9.09 3.85
C LEU A 317 2.16 -8.33 3.16
N ARG A 318 0.97 -8.28 3.79
CA ARG A 318 -0.21 -7.59 3.25
C ARG A 318 0.07 -6.11 3.01
N PHE A 319 0.77 -5.45 3.94
CA PHE A 319 1.15 -4.04 3.80
C PHE A 319 2.41 -3.82 2.95
N GLY A 320 2.99 -4.88 2.38
CA GLY A 320 4.18 -4.76 1.53
C GLY A 320 5.42 -4.27 2.27
N LEU A 321 5.47 -4.40 3.59
CA LEU A 321 6.65 -4.06 4.39
C LEU A 321 7.74 -5.12 4.27
N VAL A 322 7.33 -6.36 4.01
CA VAL A 322 8.20 -7.48 3.61
C VAL A 322 7.56 -8.22 2.44
N LYS A 323 8.31 -9.08 1.77
CA LYS A 323 7.81 -9.98 0.73
C LYS A 323 8.03 -11.43 1.13
N ALA A 324 7.26 -12.33 0.55
CA ALA A 324 7.60 -13.75 0.53
C ALA A 324 8.32 -14.06 -0.80
N ALA A 325 9.23 -15.02 -0.78
CA ALA A 325 9.96 -15.46 -1.97
C ALA A 325 10.09 -16.97 -1.97
N TRP A 326 10.05 -17.53 -3.17
CA TRP A 326 10.34 -18.92 -3.42
C TRP A 326 11.83 -19.08 -3.68
N LYS A 327 12.51 -19.86 -2.84
CA LYS A 327 13.96 -20.04 -2.86
C LYS A 327 14.41 -20.54 -4.24
N GLY A 328 15.30 -19.78 -4.86
CA GLY A 328 15.84 -20.04 -6.20
C GLY A 328 15.01 -19.48 -7.36
N GLU A 329 13.79 -18.99 -7.12
CA GLU A 329 12.88 -18.50 -8.18
C GLU A 329 12.39 -17.07 -7.97
N GLY A 330 12.70 -16.46 -6.82
CA GLY A 330 12.43 -15.04 -6.58
C GLY A 330 11.11 -14.77 -5.85
N PRO A 331 10.60 -13.52 -5.91
CA PRO A 331 9.46 -13.11 -5.10
C PRO A 331 8.18 -13.87 -5.47
N ILE A 332 7.36 -14.16 -4.45
CA ILE A 332 5.99 -14.65 -4.64
C ILE A 332 5.12 -13.42 -4.88
N VAL A 333 4.55 -13.31 -6.07
CA VAL A 333 3.74 -12.16 -6.50
C VAL A 333 2.34 -12.67 -6.83
N PRO A 334 1.47 -12.83 -5.82
CA PRO A 334 0.12 -13.30 -6.06
C PRO A 334 -0.69 -12.22 -6.77
N ALA A 335 -1.53 -12.64 -7.72
CA ALA A 335 -2.51 -11.79 -8.37
C ALA A 335 -3.80 -12.57 -8.57
N MET A 336 -4.92 -11.87 -8.52
CA MET A 336 -6.20 -12.39 -8.96
C MET A 336 -6.55 -11.66 -10.26
N PRO A 337 -6.26 -12.25 -11.43
CA PRO A 337 -6.74 -11.70 -12.68
C PRO A 337 -8.24 -11.37 -12.66
N LEU A 338 -8.61 -10.26 -13.30
CA LEU A 338 -9.97 -9.72 -13.42
C LEU A 338 -10.58 -9.29 -12.07
N ALA A 339 -9.74 -9.08 -11.05
CA ALA A 339 -10.13 -8.56 -9.75
C ALA A 339 -9.41 -7.23 -9.43
N ALA A 340 -9.40 -6.83 -8.16
CA ALA A 340 -8.74 -5.62 -7.70
C ALA A 340 -7.24 -5.61 -8.10
N PRO A 341 -6.64 -4.41 -8.26
CA PRO A 341 -5.22 -4.28 -8.62
C PRO A 341 -4.33 -5.12 -7.69
N SER A 342 -3.34 -5.79 -8.27
CA SER A 342 -2.30 -6.47 -7.48
C SER A 342 -1.46 -5.44 -6.73
N GLY A 343 -1.07 -5.77 -5.50
CA GLY A 343 -0.18 -4.93 -4.71
C GLY A 343 -0.46 -4.96 -3.21
N PRO A 344 0.38 -4.26 -2.44
CA PRO A 344 0.21 -4.16 -1.01
C PRO A 344 -0.99 -3.30 -0.64
N VAL A 345 -1.66 -3.68 0.44
CA VAL A 345 -2.74 -2.91 1.05
C VAL A 345 -2.17 -1.73 1.84
N THR A 346 -2.86 -0.59 1.80
CA THR A 346 -2.60 0.54 2.68
C THR A 346 -3.75 0.62 3.69
N PRO A 347 -3.53 0.42 4.99
CA PRO A 347 -4.61 0.46 5.97
C PRO A 347 -5.10 1.90 6.18
N PRO A 348 -6.29 2.10 6.78
CA PRO A 348 -6.72 3.41 7.24
C PRO A 348 -5.69 4.03 8.20
N PRO A 349 -5.50 5.36 8.17
CA PRO A 349 -4.59 6.03 9.10
C PRO A 349 -5.00 5.86 10.57
N SER A 350 -4.02 5.78 11.45
CA SER A 350 -4.21 5.65 12.89
C SER A 350 -4.89 6.87 13.50
N ILE A 351 -5.76 6.60 14.46
CA ILE A 351 -6.45 7.61 15.27
C ILE A 351 -5.70 7.93 16.56
N ALA A 352 -4.52 7.32 16.81
CA ALA A 352 -3.72 7.58 17.99
C ALA A 352 -3.32 9.07 18.09
N ARG A 353 -3.38 9.62 19.30
CA ARG A 353 -3.08 11.03 19.59
C ARG A 353 -2.25 11.16 20.87
N PRO A 354 -1.34 12.16 20.97
CA PRO A 354 -0.85 13.03 19.88
C PRO A 354 -0.22 12.20 18.74
N ILE A 355 -0.09 12.74 17.53
CA ILE A 355 0.41 11.95 16.39
C ILE A 355 1.90 11.64 16.55
N VAL A 356 2.66 12.64 17.00
CA VAL A 356 4.10 12.57 17.20
C VAL A 356 4.43 12.89 18.65
N THR A 357 5.30 12.10 19.24
CA THR A 357 5.92 12.32 20.54
C THR A 357 7.43 12.41 20.36
N VAL A 358 8.16 12.83 21.39
CA VAL A 358 9.63 12.84 21.35
C VAL A 358 10.19 11.44 21.06
N GLY A 359 9.58 10.40 21.64
CA GLY A 359 9.99 9.01 21.49
C GLY A 359 9.42 8.28 20.28
N GLY A 360 8.85 9.00 19.31
CA GLY A 360 8.28 8.40 18.09
C GLY A 360 6.80 8.73 17.87
N ALA A 361 6.19 8.08 16.87
CA ALA A 361 4.77 8.25 16.60
C ALA A 361 3.95 7.50 17.66
N ALA A 362 2.74 7.99 17.94
CA ALA A 362 1.82 7.25 18.79
C ALA A 362 1.27 6.01 18.06
N VAL A 363 1.05 4.94 18.83
CA VAL A 363 0.56 3.65 18.33
C VAL A 363 -0.73 3.26 19.06
N GLY A 364 -1.66 2.65 18.34
CA GLY A 364 -2.97 2.23 18.88
C GLY A 364 -2.92 1.04 19.84
N GLY A 365 -1.78 0.35 19.95
CA GLY A 365 -1.61 -0.77 20.89
C GLY A 365 -0.32 -1.56 20.68
N ALA A 366 -0.08 -2.56 21.53
CA ALA A 366 1.15 -3.36 21.50
C ALA A 366 1.35 -4.16 20.20
N GLU A 367 0.27 -4.50 19.51
CA GLU A 367 0.29 -5.25 18.23
C GLU A 367 0.10 -4.34 17.01
N GLY A 368 -0.02 -3.02 17.22
CA GLY A 368 -0.31 -2.07 16.15
C GLY A 368 0.76 -2.05 15.07
N ILE A 369 0.30 -2.01 13.81
CA ILE A 369 1.10 -1.73 12.62
C ILE A 369 0.39 -0.57 11.94
N ASP A 370 0.60 0.60 12.53
CA ASP A 370 -0.28 1.75 12.35
C ASP A 370 0.27 2.69 11.29
N LEU A 371 -0.55 3.02 10.29
CA LEU A 371 -0.20 4.08 9.33
C LEU A 371 -0.32 5.44 10.03
N VAL A 372 0.77 6.20 10.06
CA VAL A 372 0.79 7.55 10.63
C VAL A 372 -0.11 8.47 9.80
N PRO A 373 -1.01 9.26 10.42
CA PRO A 373 -2.02 10.06 9.71
C PRO A 373 -1.48 11.39 9.13
N MET A 374 -0.30 11.35 8.51
CA MET A 374 0.24 12.47 7.72
C MET A 374 1.32 11.98 6.74
N PRO A 375 1.60 12.75 5.68
CA PRO A 375 2.70 12.44 4.75
C PRO A 375 4.05 12.35 5.46
N ALA A 376 4.92 11.42 5.03
CA ALA A 376 6.21 11.15 5.67
C ALA A 376 7.08 12.41 5.88
N ARG A 377 7.21 13.27 4.86
CA ARG A 377 7.97 14.53 4.97
C ARG A 377 7.42 15.46 6.05
N ARG A 378 6.08 15.54 6.19
CA ARG A 378 5.44 16.36 7.23
C ARG A 378 5.65 15.76 8.62
N PHE A 379 5.62 14.43 8.71
CA PHE A 379 5.85 13.71 9.95
C PHE A 379 7.23 14.01 10.55
N SER A 380 8.30 13.86 9.77
CA SER A 380 9.65 14.15 10.27
C SER A 380 9.86 15.64 10.54
N ALA A 381 9.33 16.54 9.70
CA ALA A 381 9.40 17.99 9.95
C ALA A 381 8.71 18.39 11.26
N ALA A 382 7.52 17.84 11.53
CA ALA A 382 6.80 18.06 12.78
C ALA A 382 7.57 17.50 13.98
N ALA A 383 8.15 16.31 13.85
CA ALA A 383 8.94 15.68 14.90
C ALA A 383 10.22 16.46 15.26
N MET A 384 10.98 16.91 14.26
CA MET A 384 12.16 17.75 14.47
C MET A 384 11.78 19.06 15.15
N THR A 385 10.67 19.68 14.73
CA THR A 385 10.15 20.91 15.35
C THR A 385 9.71 20.68 16.80
N LEU A 386 9.11 19.54 17.12
CA LEU A 386 8.73 19.15 18.48
C LEU A 386 9.96 19.06 19.40
N VAL A 387 11.03 18.40 18.95
CA VAL A 387 12.29 18.29 19.70
C VAL A 387 12.90 19.67 19.92
N TRP A 388 13.03 20.47 18.86
CA TRP A 388 13.63 21.79 18.96
C TRP A 388 12.81 22.75 19.83
N SER A 389 11.49 22.60 19.85
CA SER A 389 10.61 23.35 20.75
C SER A 389 10.91 23.09 22.22
N ASN A 390 11.29 21.86 22.60
CA ASN A 390 11.71 21.56 23.97
C ASN A 390 13.06 22.19 24.32
N VAL A 391 14.02 22.22 23.38
CA VAL A 391 15.30 22.92 23.57
C VAL A 391 15.08 24.43 23.77
N LEU A 392 14.18 25.02 22.99
CA LEU A 392 13.82 26.44 23.12
C LEU A 392 13.13 26.77 24.44
N VAL A 393 12.33 25.85 24.99
CA VAL A 393 11.73 26.00 26.32
C VAL A 393 12.81 26.07 27.39
N GLU A 394 13.76 25.12 27.38
CA GLU A 394 14.86 25.08 28.36
C GLU A 394 15.74 26.33 28.28
N ASN A 395 16.07 26.80 27.07
CA ASN A 395 16.88 28.00 26.89
C ASN A 395 16.16 29.26 27.38
N ALA A 396 14.88 29.41 27.05
CA ALA A 396 14.10 30.56 27.51
C ALA A 396 13.83 30.53 29.03
N ARG A 397 13.83 29.35 29.65
CA ARG A 397 13.72 29.17 31.09
C ARG A 397 14.99 29.59 31.83
N GLU A 398 16.17 29.25 31.29
CA GLU A 398 17.46 29.75 31.78
C GLU A 398 17.51 31.29 31.72
N ASP A 399 17.14 31.86 30.58
CA ASP A 399 17.08 33.32 30.38
C ASP A 399 16.12 33.99 31.38
N LEU A 400 14.94 33.40 31.63
CA LEU A 400 13.97 33.91 32.59
C LEU A 400 14.55 33.91 34.01
N THR A 401 15.16 32.80 34.43
CA THR A 401 15.76 32.67 35.78
C THR A 401 16.85 33.71 35.98
N GLY A 402 17.78 33.84 35.03
CA GLY A 402 18.84 34.83 35.11
C GLY A 402 18.33 36.28 35.08
N ALA A 403 17.26 36.56 34.35
CA ALA A 403 16.62 37.87 34.34
C ALA A 403 15.94 38.20 35.67
N LEU A 404 15.29 37.22 36.32
CA LEU A 404 14.67 37.39 37.64
C LEU A 404 15.73 37.65 38.72
N ASP A 405 16.83 36.90 38.70
CA ASP A 405 17.95 37.07 39.65
C ASP A 405 18.60 38.47 39.55
N ARG A 406 18.56 39.06 38.36
CA ARG A 406 19.11 40.40 38.08
C ARG A 406 18.06 41.52 38.07
N GLU A 407 16.83 41.22 38.46
CA GLU A 407 15.72 42.18 38.50
C GLU A 407 15.41 42.85 37.13
N GLN A 408 15.66 42.14 36.03
CA GLN A 408 15.46 42.62 34.66
C GLN A 408 14.04 42.35 34.16
N TRP A 409 13.06 43.08 34.70
CA TRP A 409 11.63 42.76 34.53
C TRP A 409 11.13 42.65 33.09
N SER A 410 11.53 43.58 32.21
CA SER A 410 11.14 43.51 30.79
C SER A 410 11.77 42.33 30.06
N VAL A 411 12.98 41.91 30.45
CA VAL A 411 13.63 40.71 29.90
C VAL A 411 12.91 39.47 30.39
N ALA A 412 12.61 39.40 31.70
CA ALA A 412 11.84 38.30 32.29
C ALA A 412 10.47 38.12 31.60
N GLU A 413 9.74 39.21 31.33
CA GLU A 413 8.44 39.14 30.63
C GLU A 413 8.57 38.60 29.20
N LEU A 414 9.62 39.02 28.46
CA LEU A 414 9.88 38.53 27.11
C LEU A 414 10.31 37.05 27.11
N SER A 415 11.16 36.64 28.04
CA SER A 415 11.57 35.24 28.21
C SER A 415 10.39 34.34 28.59
N ALA A 416 9.51 34.80 29.48
CA ALA A 416 8.25 34.13 29.82
C ALA A 416 7.37 33.89 28.59
N ARG A 417 7.20 34.90 27.72
CA ARG A 417 6.47 34.75 26.45
C ARG A 417 7.14 33.77 25.49
N ARG A 418 8.48 33.71 25.49
CA ARG A 418 9.27 32.80 24.65
C ARG A 418 9.08 31.35 25.11
N ILE A 419 9.05 31.06 26.42
CA ILE A 419 8.70 29.74 26.98
C ILE A 419 7.30 29.32 26.51
N LEU A 420 6.30 30.18 26.72
CA LEU A 420 4.92 29.90 26.30
C LEU A 420 4.84 29.56 24.81
N ARG A 421 5.43 30.39 23.94
CA ARG A 421 5.42 30.17 22.49
C ARG A 421 6.12 28.88 22.10
N ALA A 422 7.31 28.63 22.65
CA ALA A 422 8.06 27.40 22.38
C ALA A 422 7.26 26.14 22.78
N ALA A 423 6.66 26.12 23.97
CA ALA A 423 5.82 25.02 24.42
C ALA A 423 4.62 24.79 23.48
N LEU A 424 3.94 25.85 23.05
CA LEU A 424 2.80 25.75 22.11
C LEU A 424 3.19 25.28 20.72
N ARG A 425 4.38 25.67 20.22
CA ARG A 425 4.95 25.12 18.98
C ARG A 425 5.10 23.61 19.08
N GLY A 426 5.61 23.12 20.21
CA GLY A 426 5.70 21.70 20.52
C GLY A 426 4.33 20.99 20.44
N VAL A 427 3.32 21.48 21.15
CA VAL A 427 1.97 20.88 21.10
C VAL A 427 1.39 20.86 19.69
N LEU A 428 1.45 21.97 18.95
CA LEU A 428 0.93 22.03 17.58
C LEU A 428 1.64 21.02 16.66
N SER A 429 2.98 20.92 16.76
CA SER A 429 3.75 19.95 15.99
C SER A 429 3.45 18.50 16.39
N ALA A 430 3.26 18.19 17.68
CA ALA A 430 2.86 16.86 18.14
C ALA A 430 1.52 16.40 17.53
N TYR A 431 0.62 17.35 17.25
CA TYR A 431 -0.66 17.10 16.56
C TYR A 431 -0.60 17.28 15.03
N GLY A 432 0.61 17.37 14.46
CA GLY A 432 0.82 17.36 13.01
C GLY A 432 0.65 18.70 12.30
N VAL A 433 0.58 19.81 13.04
CA VAL A 433 0.57 21.15 12.45
C VAL A 433 1.98 21.49 11.97
N ASN A 434 2.21 21.34 10.67
CA ASN A 434 3.44 21.73 10.00
C ASN A 434 3.15 22.12 8.53
N PRO A 435 3.65 23.28 8.04
CA PRO A 435 4.47 24.26 8.77
C PRO A 435 3.72 24.93 9.92
N LEU A 436 4.46 25.38 10.94
CA LEU A 436 3.87 26.03 12.10
C LEU A 436 3.34 27.43 11.77
N PRO A 437 2.32 27.91 12.49
CA PRO A 437 1.91 29.32 12.40
C PRO A 437 3.03 30.24 12.95
N PRO A 438 3.05 31.52 12.53
CA PRO A 438 3.96 32.51 13.10
C PRO A 438 3.80 32.66 14.62
N ASP A 439 4.87 33.07 15.31
CA ASP A 439 4.91 33.23 16.77
C ASP A 439 3.88 34.23 17.33
N SER A 440 3.40 35.16 16.51
CA SER A 440 2.33 36.10 16.86
C SER A 440 0.93 35.45 16.86
N GLU A 441 0.78 34.28 16.25
CA GLU A 441 -0.50 33.59 16.03
C GLU A 441 -0.66 32.30 16.84
N VAL A 442 0.42 31.76 17.45
CA VAL A 442 0.44 30.41 18.05
C VAL A 442 -0.69 30.18 19.06
N VAL A 443 -0.96 31.18 19.91
CA VAL A 443 -2.05 31.13 20.91
C VAL A 443 -3.43 31.11 20.24
N ARG A 444 -3.64 31.91 19.18
CA ARG A 444 -4.90 31.92 18.43
C ARG A 444 -5.12 30.61 17.69
N ARG A 445 -4.05 29.97 17.22
CA ARG A 445 -4.09 28.75 16.41
C ARG A 445 -4.22 27.46 17.23
N LEU A 446 -4.36 27.53 18.55
CA LEU A 446 -4.73 26.37 19.37
C LEU A 446 -6.13 25.82 19.03
N SER A 447 -6.93 26.55 18.26
CA SER A 447 -8.17 26.04 17.65
C SER A 447 -7.93 24.88 16.66
N LEU A 448 -6.70 24.67 16.18
CA LEU A 448 -6.32 23.56 15.31
C LEU A 448 -6.19 22.22 16.06
N LEU A 449 -6.06 22.26 17.40
CA LEU A 449 -6.00 21.05 18.22
C LEU A 449 -7.38 20.38 18.30
N PRO A 450 -7.46 19.05 18.46
CA PRO A 450 -8.73 18.41 18.80
C PRO A 450 -9.21 18.84 20.19
N ALA A 451 -10.51 18.72 20.45
CA ALA A 451 -11.08 18.87 21.79
C ALA A 451 -10.62 17.70 22.70
N GLY A 452 -10.45 17.97 23.98
CA GLY A 452 -9.93 17.01 24.95
C GLY A 452 -9.51 17.70 26.24
N ALA A 453 -9.59 16.99 27.38
CA ALA A 453 -9.34 17.60 28.70
C ALA A 453 -8.00 18.35 28.76
N ASP A 454 -6.92 17.68 28.37
CA ASP A 454 -5.57 18.26 28.31
C ASP A 454 -5.46 19.43 27.31
N THR A 455 -5.97 19.26 26.09
CA THR A 455 -5.84 20.30 25.05
C THR A 455 -6.69 21.53 25.38
N ASP A 456 -7.83 21.35 26.05
CA ASP A 456 -8.69 22.42 26.53
C ASP A 456 -8.07 23.14 27.73
N GLU A 457 -7.41 22.42 28.64
CA GLU A 457 -6.64 23.03 29.73
C GLU A 457 -5.44 23.84 29.19
N ILE A 458 -4.69 23.28 28.23
CA ILE A 458 -3.60 23.98 27.54
C ILE A 458 -4.11 25.28 26.91
N ARG A 459 -5.26 25.26 26.22
CA ARG A 459 -5.88 26.46 25.64
C ARG A 459 -6.21 27.51 26.69
N ALA A 460 -6.79 27.09 27.81
CA ALA A 460 -7.17 27.99 28.89
C ALA A 460 -5.94 28.65 29.53
N LYS A 461 -4.95 27.84 29.94
CA LYS A 461 -3.70 28.34 30.54
C LYS A 461 -2.92 29.22 29.58
N ALA A 462 -2.80 28.85 28.32
CA ALA A 462 -2.08 29.64 27.32
C ALA A 462 -2.66 31.05 27.14
N ARG A 463 -3.99 31.21 27.15
CA ARG A 463 -4.65 32.53 27.07
C ARG A 463 -4.33 33.40 28.29
N HIS A 464 -4.30 32.79 29.48
CA HIS A 464 -3.95 33.50 30.71
C HIS A 464 -2.47 33.92 30.68
N LEU A 465 -1.56 32.97 30.41
CA LEU A 465 -0.12 33.19 30.37
C LEU A 465 0.29 34.24 29.32
N ALA A 466 -0.42 34.33 28.19
CA ALA A 466 -0.16 35.32 27.14
C ALA A 466 -0.33 36.77 27.62
N THR A 467 -1.06 36.99 28.70
CA THR A 467 -1.37 38.32 29.27
C THR A 467 -0.54 38.67 30.51
N LEU A 468 0.40 37.81 30.91
CA LEU A 468 1.23 38.04 32.08
C LEU A 468 2.10 39.29 31.96
N THR A 469 2.28 39.97 33.09
CA THR A 469 3.19 41.10 33.29
C THR A 469 4.09 40.82 34.49
N ILE A 470 5.37 41.13 34.38
CA ILE A 470 6.34 40.96 35.47
C ILE A 470 6.92 42.33 35.79
N ALA A 471 6.72 42.81 37.02
CA ALA A 471 7.25 44.09 37.50
C ALA A 471 7.84 44.02 38.92
N SER A 472 7.92 42.82 39.50
CA SER A 472 8.42 42.58 40.85
C SER A 472 8.84 41.13 41.03
N THR A 473 9.67 40.86 42.04
CA THR A 473 10.10 39.51 42.43
C THR A 473 8.92 38.57 42.69
N ALA A 474 7.87 39.03 43.39
CA ALA A 474 6.70 38.21 43.69
C ALA A 474 5.94 37.80 42.42
N GLN A 475 5.76 38.74 41.48
CA GLN A 475 5.14 38.45 40.18
C GLN A 475 6.01 37.55 39.32
N GLY A 476 7.33 37.75 39.34
CA GLY A 476 8.30 36.92 38.64
C GLY A 476 8.28 35.47 39.12
N GLY A 477 8.31 35.26 40.44
CA GLY A 477 8.19 33.93 41.03
C GLY A 477 6.89 33.22 40.67
N ALA A 478 5.76 33.93 40.77
CA ALA A 478 4.45 33.38 40.38
C ALA A 478 4.37 33.04 38.88
N ALA A 479 4.95 33.87 38.01
CA ALA A 479 5.00 33.62 36.57
C ALA A 479 5.87 32.40 36.24
N LEU A 480 7.02 32.25 36.89
CA LEU A 480 7.90 31.09 36.72
C LEU A 480 7.19 29.79 37.13
N THR A 481 6.55 29.75 38.31
CA THR A 481 5.77 28.58 38.74
C THR A 481 4.64 28.23 37.76
N ALA A 482 3.88 29.23 37.31
CA ALA A 482 2.78 29.01 36.37
C ALA A 482 3.27 28.51 35.00
N LEU A 483 4.46 28.92 34.56
CA LEU A 483 5.09 28.46 33.33
C LEU A 483 5.66 27.04 33.48
N ASP A 484 6.31 26.72 34.60
CA ASP A 484 6.81 25.38 34.89
C ASP A 484 5.65 24.37 34.93
N ASP A 485 4.53 24.72 35.60
CA ASP A 485 3.30 23.91 35.59
C ASP A 485 2.72 23.72 34.19
N PHE A 486 2.75 24.78 33.37
CA PHE A 486 2.27 24.73 31.99
C PHE A 486 3.15 23.87 31.09
N VAL A 487 4.48 23.99 31.24
CA VAL A 487 5.44 23.15 30.53
C VAL A 487 5.28 21.69 30.94
N ALA A 488 5.07 21.41 32.23
CA ALA A 488 4.81 20.06 32.71
C ALA A 488 3.53 19.47 32.10
N LEU A 489 2.43 20.24 32.04
CA LEU A 489 1.20 19.83 31.35
C LEU A 489 1.45 19.55 29.87
N VAL A 490 2.13 20.47 29.16
CA VAL A 490 2.47 20.29 27.74
C VAL A 490 3.29 19.03 27.53
N ARG A 491 4.35 18.82 28.32
CA ARG A 491 5.23 17.64 28.25
C ARG A 491 4.48 16.35 28.54
N HIS A 492 3.55 16.36 29.48
CA HIS A 492 2.66 15.23 29.73
C HIS A 492 1.83 14.90 28.47
N THR A 493 1.12 15.89 27.94
CA THR A 493 0.21 15.72 26.79
C THR A 493 0.93 15.28 25.51
N ILE A 494 2.17 15.71 25.27
CA ILE A 494 2.95 15.33 24.08
C ILE A 494 3.84 14.09 24.29
N GLY A 495 3.79 13.45 25.46
CA GLY A 495 4.65 12.31 25.78
C GLY A 495 6.15 12.67 25.86
N ALA A 496 6.48 13.89 26.28
CA ALA A 496 7.85 14.40 26.44
C ALA A 496 8.28 14.49 27.92
N HIS A 497 7.67 13.70 28.81
CA HIS A 497 8.00 13.66 30.24
C HIS A 497 9.44 13.19 30.50
N SER A 498 10.02 12.41 29.59
CA SER A 498 11.40 11.92 29.63
C SER A 498 12.39 12.84 28.91
N PHE A 499 11.95 14.00 28.41
CA PHE A 499 12.87 14.93 27.75
C PHE A 499 13.90 15.46 28.77
N PRO A 500 15.21 15.42 28.48
CA PRO A 500 16.24 15.81 29.43
C PRO A 500 16.16 17.29 29.82
N SER A 501 16.60 17.62 31.03
CA SER A 501 16.99 19.01 31.37
C SER A 501 18.27 19.36 30.61
N SER A 502 18.13 19.86 29.39
CA SER A 502 19.21 19.98 28.41
C SER A 502 20.41 20.82 28.85
N PHE A 503 20.20 21.82 29.73
CA PHE A 503 21.23 22.78 30.13
C PHE A 503 21.75 22.58 31.57
N ASP A 504 21.23 21.59 32.31
CA ASP A 504 21.64 21.34 33.70
C ASP A 504 22.98 20.59 33.78
N SER A 505 23.34 19.81 32.76
CA SER A 505 24.56 19.00 32.74
C SER A 505 25.00 18.61 31.33
N SER A 506 26.27 18.22 31.19
CA SER A 506 26.82 17.66 29.94
C SER A 506 26.10 16.39 29.48
N ASP A 507 25.68 15.54 30.43
CA ASP A 507 24.92 14.34 30.13
C ASP A 507 23.50 14.65 29.63
N GLY A 508 22.83 15.64 30.22
CA GLY A 508 21.53 16.12 29.73
C GLY A 508 21.61 16.69 28.32
N TRP A 509 22.69 17.45 28.02
CA TRP A 509 22.94 17.96 26.68
C TRP A 509 23.21 16.84 25.67
N ARG A 510 24.07 15.86 26.02
CA ARG A 510 24.34 14.69 25.16
C ARG A 510 23.06 13.92 24.84
N GLN A 511 22.21 13.64 25.82
CA GLN A 511 20.93 12.97 25.60
C GLN A 511 20.00 13.78 24.68
N THR A 512 20.02 15.11 24.80
CA THR A 512 19.26 16.02 23.91
C THR A 512 19.72 15.90 22.46
N LEU A 513 21.04 15.85 22.24
CA LEU A 513 21.64 15.66 20.91
C LEU A 513 21.32 14.28 20.32
N GLU A 514 21.34 13.22 21.13
CA GLU A 514 20.97 11.86 20.70
C GLU A 514 19.52 11.81 20.19
N ILE A 515 18.58 12.40 20.93
CA ILE A 515 17.16 12.52 20.54
C ILE A 515 17.04 13.33 19.23
N GLY A 516 17.72 14.47 19.13
CA GLY A 516 17.71 15.31 17.94
C GLY A 516 18.25 14.57 16.71
N TYR A 517 19.35 13.84 16.88
CA TYR A 517 20.01 13.10 15.81
C TYR A 517 19.13 11.99 15.23
N ASP A 518 18.38 11.25 16.05
CA ASP A 518 17.44 10.23 15.58
C ASP A 518 16.41 10.79 14.60
N TRP A 519 15.80 11.94 14.96
CA TRP A 519 14.81 12.59 14.11
C TRP A 519 15.41 13.25 12.88
N LEU A 520 16.61 13.83 13.01
CA LEU A 520 17.31 14.47 11.89
C LEU A 520 17.68 13.45 10.80
N ARG A 521 18.14 12.25 11.18
CA ARG A 521 18.46 11.20 10.20
C ARG A 521 17.23 10.79 9.39
N LEU A 522 16.10 10.60 10.05
CA LEU A 522 14.82 10.32 9.38
C LEU A 522 14.36 11.51 8.52
N GLY A 523 14.50 12.74 9.03
CA GLY A 523 14.21 13.98 8.30
C GLY A 523 15.01 14.10 7.01
N ALA A 524 16.32 13.86 7.06
CA ALA A 524 17.20 13.88 5.91
C ALA A 524 16.83 12.80 4.88
N HIS A 525 16.48 11.58 5.31
CA HIS A 525 16.04 10.52 4.41
C HIS A 525 14.74 10.89 3.65
N LEU A 526 13.84 11.59 4.34
CA LEU A 526 12.52 12.00 3.83
C LEU A 526 12.52 13.38 3.18
N ASP A 527 13.69 13.98 2.98
CA ASP A 527 13.86 15.28 2.33
C ASP A 527 13.04 16.39 3.04
N ALA A 528 12.98 16.34 4.37
CA ALA A 528 12.25 17.30 5.21
C ALA A 528 13.07 18.56 5.52
N ASP A 529 12.38 19.69 5.66
CA ASP A 529 13.01 20.97 5.98
C ASP A 529 13.55 20.93 7.42
N LEU A 530 14.81 21.33 7.59
CA LEU A 530 15.45 21.38 8.90
C LEU A 530 14.87 22.54 9.74
N PRO A 531 14.78 22.38 11.08
CA PRO A 531 14.22 23.42 11.93
C PRO A 531 15.13 24.65 12.06
N ILE A 532 16.45 24.46 11.92
CA ILE A 532 17.51 25.47 11.95
C ILE A 532 18.69 25.00 11.09
N ASP A 533 19.56 25.92 10.66
CA ASP A 533 20.72 25.59 9.84
C ASP A 533 21.74 24.73 10.62
N GLU A 534 21.99 25.02 11.89
CA GLU A 534 22.98 24.32 12.72
C GLU A 534 22.61 22.84 12.98
N ALA A 535 21.36 22.45 12.71
CA ALA A 535 20.96 21.04 12.74
C ALA A 535 21.67 20.20 11.66
N SER A 536 22.16 20.82 10.57
CA SER A 536 23.00 20.14 9.58
C SER A 536 24.35 19.72 10.14
N ASP A 537 24.87 20.44 11.14
CA ASP A 537 26.15 20.13 11.76
C ASP A 537 26.04 18.86 12.61
N LEU A 538 24.91 18.68 13.30
CA LEU A 538 24.64 17.46 14.07
C LEU A 538 24.49 16.22 13.18
N LEU A 539 23.96 16.38 11.96
CA LEU A 539 23.96 15.32 10.95
C LEU A 539 25.37 15.00 10.47
N SER A 540 26.15 16.04 10.17
CA SER A 540 27.50 15.91 9.61
C SER A 540 28.50 15.33 10.62
N SER A 541 28.29 15.57 11.92
CA SER A 541 29.10 15.05 13.01
C SER A 541 28.69 13.65 13.47
N GLY A 542 27.65 13.05 12.89
CA GLY A 542 27.14 11.74 13.30
C GLY A 542 26.49 11.74 14.68
N GLY A 543 25.92 12.87 15.12
CA GLY A 543 25.29 13.02 16.44
C GLY A 543 26.21 13.56 17.53
N ALA A 544 27.50 13.80 17.22
CA ALA A 544 28.44 14.39 18.16
C ALA A 544 28.33 15.92 18.22
N GLN A 545 28.62 16.50 19.38
CA GLN A 545 28.71 17.95 19.49
C GLN A 545 29.92 18.47 18.68
N PRO A 546 29.73 19.49 17.82
CA PRO A 546 30.83 20.14 17.13
C PRO A 546 31.83 20.76 18.12
N HIS A 547 33.13 20.75 17.78
CA HIS A 547 34.22 21.35 18.55
C HIS A 547 34.65 20.63 19.85
N LEU A 548 34.00 19.53 20.25
CA LEU A 548 34.56 18.63 21.26
C LEU A 548 35.66 17.76 20.63
N ALA A 549 36.83 17.69 21.27
CA ALA A 549 37.88 16.77 20.83
C ALA A 549 37.37 15.33 20.99
N THR A 550 37.32 14.58 19.89
CA THR A 550 37.15 13.12 19.94
C THR A 550 38.37 12.54 20.65
N THR A 551 38.21 12.18 21.92
CA THR A 551 39.16 11.35 22.65
C THR A 551 38.94 9.88 22.36
#